data_AF-A0A327JU89-F1
#
_entry.id   AF-A0A327JU89-F1
#
_cell.length_a   1.000
_cell.length_b   1.000
_cell.length_c   1.000
_cell.angle_alpha   90.00
_cell.angle_beta   90.00
_cell.angle_gamma   90.00
#
_symmetry.space_group_name_H-M   'P 1'
#
loop_
_entity.id
_entity.type
_entity.pdbx_description
1 polymer ?
#
loop_
_entity_poly.entity_id
_entity_poly.type
_entity_poly.pdbx_seq_one_letter_code
_entity_poly.pdbx_strand_id
1 'polypeptide(L)'
;MATGGGQRRIEQRPAVRASAAISGALALFLAFSGTAAADPRIDITTMSCAEAADAVEAAGAAIVYYGPRLYKRIVTHRGHCERGEGTAPEHLPTRDEASCFVGYRCERRMRFPGRF
;
A
#
# COMPACT_ATOMS: atom_id res chain seq x y z
N MET A 1 27.94 -52.52 6.17
CA MET A 1 26.61 -53.14 6.40
C MET A 1 26.15 -52.76 7.80
N ALA A 2 24.84 -52.50 7.98
CA ALA A 2 24.11 -52.18 9.22
C ALA A 2 24.36 -50.75 9.79
N THR A 3 23.55 -49.72 9.47
CA THR A 3 22.17 -49.35 9.89
C THR A 3 22.08 -48.43 11.11
N GLY A 4 21.34 -47.32 10.93
CA GLY A 4 20.51 -46.68 11.96
C GLY A 4 21.26 -45.72 12.89
N GLY A 5 20.75 -44.55 13.23
CA GLY A 5 19.39 -44.04 13.11
C GLY A 5 19.03 -43.30 14.40
N GLY A 6 18.25 -42.23 14.26
CA GLY A 6 17.47 -41.68 15.36
C GLY A 6 18.19 -40.59 16.15
N GLN A 7 18.24 -39.39 15.57
CA GLN A 7 18.35 -38.17 16.36
C GLN A 7 17.30 -38.21 17.47
N ARG A 8 17.79 -37.99 18.69
CA ARG A 8 17.01 -38.04 19.92
C ARG A 8 15.80 -37.14 19.77
N ARG A 9 14.64 -37.79 19.83
CA ARG A 9 13.32 -37.22 20.07
C ARG A 9 13.43 -36.36 21.33
N ILE A 10 13.80 -35.09 21.16
CA ILE A 10 13.56 -34.08 22.19
C ILE A 10 12.05 -34.04 22.27
N GLU A 11 11.59 -34.72 23.30
CA GLU A 11 10.25 -34.86 23.82
C GLU A 11 9.73 -33.47 24.19
N GLN A 12 9.50 -32.63 23.17
CA GLN A 12 8.53 -31.56 23.22
C GLN A 12 7.18 -32.26 23.38
N ARG A 13 6.81 -32.58 24.61
CA ARG A 13 5.42 -32.83 25.01
C ARG A 13 4.82 -31.47 25.35
N PRO A 14 4.25 -30.72 24.39
CA PRO A 14 3.26 -29.77 24.80
C PRO A 14 2.08 -30.60 25.31
N ALA A 15 1.81 -30.47 26.60
CA ALA A 15 0.58 -30.93 27.21
C ALA A 15 -0.59 -30.16 26.58
N VAL A 16 -1.04 -30.61 25.42
CA VAL A 16 -2.23 -30.08 24.75
C VAL A 16 -3.14 -31.26 24.45
N ARG A 17 -3.54 -31.94 25.53
CA ARG A 17 -4.82 -32.66 25.56
C ARG A 17 -5.83 -31.66 26.12
N ALA A 18 -6.94 -31.45 25.40
CA ALA A 18 -7.93 -30.37 25.53
C ALA A 18 -7.42 -29.04 24.93
N SER A 19 -7.94 -28.50 23.83
CA SER A 19 -9.34 -28.41 23.41
C SER A 19 -9.42 -28.26 21.90
N ALA A 20 -9.98 -29.25 21.20
CA ALA A 20 -10.02 -29.32 19.74
C ALA A 20 -10.96 -28.29 19.05
N ALA A 21 -11.57 -27.37 19.80
CA ALA A 21 -12.53 -26.40 19.27
C ALA A 21 -11.95 -24.98 19.08
N ILE A 22 -10.76 -24.67 19.60
CA ILE A 22 -10.20 -23.31 19.55
C ILE A 22 -9.28 -23.09 18.32
N SER A 23 -8.82 -24.17 17.69
CA SER A 23 -7.80 -24.12 16.63
C SER A 23 -8.28 -23.57 15.27
N GLY A 24 -9.58 -23.56 14.99
CA GLY A 24 -10.11 -23.08 13.70
C GLY A 24 -10.11 -21.55 13.57
N ALA A 25 -10.42 -20.84 14.65
CA ALA A 25 -10.58 -19.38 14.62
C ALA A 25 -9.25 -18.63 14.50
N LEU A 26 -8.17 -19.18 15.06
CA LEU A 26 -6.84 -18.55 15.00
C LEU A 26 -6.22 -18.61 13.59
N ALA A 27 -6.49 -19.68 12.83
CA ALA A 27 -6.03 -19.82 11.45
C ALA A 27 -6.70 -18.81 10.50
N LEU A 28 -7.97 -18.48 10.72
CA LEU A 28 -8.70 -17.45 9.97
C LEU A 28 -8.18 -16.03 10.26
N PHE A 29 -7.78 -15.74 11.51
CA PHE A 29 -7.27 -14.42 11.88
C PHE A 29 -5.91 -14.10 11.24
N LEU A 30 -5.04 -15.10 11.06
CA LEU A 30 -3.71 -14.91 10.46
C LEU A 30 -3.76 -14.60 8.95
N ALA A 31 -4.81 -15.05 8.24
CA ALA A 31 -5.00 -14.77 6.82
C ALA A 31 -5.38 -13.30 6.54
N PHE A 32 -5.78 -12.53 7.55
CA PHE A 32 -6.11 -11.10 7.42
C PHE A 32 -4.93 -10.17 7.71
N SER A 33 -3.72 -10.73 7.84
CA SER A 33 -2.49 -9.94 7.93
C SER A 33 -2.30 -9.23 6.59
N GLY A 34 -2.77 -7.97 6.51
CA GLY A 34 -2.80 -7.20 5.27
C GLY A 34 -1.46 -7.27 4.53
N THR A 35 -1.50 -7.73 3.28
CA THR A 35 -0.35 -7.64 2.40
C THR A 35 0.05 -6.18 2.31
N ALA A 36 1.28 -5.84 2.68
CA ALA A 36 1.86 -4.55 2.34
C ALA A 36 1.93 -4.46 0.80
N ALA A 37 0.84 -4.01 0.18
CA ALA A 37 0.77 -3.82 -1.25
C ALA A 37 1.71 -2.67 -1.60
N ALA A 38 2.73 -2.95 -2.38
CA ALA A 38 3.55 -1.90 -2.96
C ALA A 38 2.66 -1.09 -3.92
N ASP A 39 2.66 0.24 -3.78
CA ASP A 39 1.94 1.09 -4.72
C ASP A 39 2.47 0.87 -6.14
N PRO A 40 1.60 0.72 -7.15
CA PRO A 40 2.00 0.63 -8.55
C PRO A 40 2.81 1.86 -8.97
N ARG A 41 3.76 1.65 -9.88
CA ARG A 41 4.62 2.69 -10.43
C ARG A 41 4.19 3.00 -11.86
N ILE A 42 3.82 4.25 -12.11
CA ILE A 42 3.28 4.70 -13.40
C ILE A 42 4.18 5.83 -13.90
N ASP A 43 4.60 5.77 -15.17
CA ASP A 43 5.34 6.85 -15.82
C ASP A 43 4.40 7.61 -16.77
N ILE A 44 4.06 8.84 -16.41
CA ILE A 44 3.14 9.69 -17.17
C ILE A 44 3.87 10.61 -18.15
N THR A 45 5.20 10.55 -18.24
CA THR A 45 5.98 11.40 -19.15
C THR A 45 5.69 11.14 -20.63
N THR A 46 5.17 9.95 -20.94
CA THR A 46 4.80 9.54 -22.31
C THR A 46 3.28 9.47 -22.52
N MET A 47 2.50 9.68 -21.46
CA MET A 47 1.02 9.60 -21.47
C MET A 47 0.41 10.98 -21.73
N SER A 48 -0.77 10.99 -22.35
CA SER A 48 -1.64 12.17 -22.38
C SER A 48 -2.25 12.43 -21.00
N CYS A 49 -2.77 13.64 -20.79
CA CYS A 49 -3.41 14.02 -19.55
C CYS A 49 -4.57 13.09 -19.16
N ALA A 50 -5.42 12.73 -20.13
CA ALA A 50 -6.52 11.80 -19.92
C ALA A 50 -6.02 10.40 -19.53
N GLU A 51 -5.05 9.86 -20.29
CA GLU A 51 -4.46 8.54 -20.00
C GLU A 51 -3.81 8.51 -18.61
N ALA A 52 -3.15 9.60 -18.19
CA ALA A 52 -2.52 9.71 -16.88
C ALA A 52 -3.55 9.71 -15.74
N ALA A 53 -4.63 10.47 -15.89
CA ALA A 53 -5.72 10.51 -14.90
C ALA A 53 -6.42 9.14 -14.78
N ASP A 54 -6.75 8.53 -15.92
CA ASP A 54 -7.40 7.21 -15.96
C ASP A 54 -6.52 6.12 -15.33
N ALA A 55 -5.20 6.18 -15.58
CA ALA A 55 -4.25 5.22 -15.00
C ALA A 55 -4.17 5.34 -13.47
N VAL A 56 -4.21 6.56 -12.92
CA VAL A 56 -4.26 6.79 -11.47
C VAL A 56 -5.62 6.38 -10.89
N GLU A 57 -6.71 6.66 -11.60
CA GLU A 57 -8.05 6.24 -11.20
C GLU A 57 -8.16 4.72 -11.08
N ALA A 58 -7.66 3.99 -12.07
CA ALA A 58 -7.64 2.53 -12.08
C ALA A 58 -6.75 1.94 -10.96
N ALA A 59 -5.66 2.63 -10.60
CA ALA A 59 -4.76 2.19 -9.54
C ALA A 59 -5.29 2.50 -8.12
N GLY A 60 -6.10 3.55 -7.96
CA GLY A 60 -6.54 4.07 -6.66
C GLY A 60 -5.45 4.85 -5.91
N ALA A 61 -4.26 4.27 -5.78
CA ALA A 61 -3.06 4.92 -5.27
C ALA A 61 -1.83 4.44 -6.04
N ALA A 62 -0.93 5.35 -6.44
CA ALA A 62 0.24 5.03 -7.25
C ALA A 62 1.42 5.97 -6.98
N ILE A 63 2.64 5.49 -7.22
CA ILE A 63 3.82 6.33 -7.38
C ILE A 63 3.93 6.75 -8.84
N VAL A 64 3.66 8.02 -9.12
CA VAL A 64 3.63 8.60 -10.45
C VAL A 64 4.95 9.30 -10.74
N TYR A 65 5.60 8.91 -11.83
CA TYR A 65 6.79 9.56 -12.39
C TYR A 65 6.37 10.58 -13.46
N TYR A 66 6.84 11.81 -13.31
CA TYR A 66 6.50 12.93 -14.22
C TYR A 66 7.75 13.67 -14.71
N GLY A 67 8.91 13.03 -14.60
CA GLY A 67 10.18 13.57 -15.08
C GLY A 67 11.38 12.75 -14.60
N PRO A 68 12.60 13.12 -15.02
CA PRO A 68 13.81 12.41 -14.64
C PRO A 68 14.05 12.50 -13.14
N ARG A 69 13.82 11.38 -12.43
CA ARG A 69 13.87 11.25 -10.95
C ARG A 69 12.80 12.06 -10.20
N LEU A 70 11.79 12.58 -10.90
CA LEU A 70 10.66 13.26 -10.29
C LEU A 70 9.51 12.27 -10.15
N TYR A 71 9.10 12.03 -8.91
CA TYR A 71 7.99 11.14 -8.61
C TYR A 71 7.21 11.66 -7.40
N LYS A 72 5.91 11.38 -7.40
CA LYS A 72 5.01 11.68 -6.28
C LYS A 72 4.03 10.54 -6.08
N ARG A 73 3.59 10.36 -4.83
CA ARG A 73 2.46 9.47 -4.53
C ARG A 73 1.16 10.22 -4.81
N ILE A 74 0.36 9.70 -5.73
CA ILE A 74 -0.93 10.24 -6.12
C ILE A 74 -2.02 9.24 -5.73
N VAL A 75 -3.14 9.75 -5.23
CA VAL A 75 -4.29 8.98 -4.77
C VAL A 75 -5.58 9.53 -5.38
N THR A 76 -6.58 8.67 -5.51
CA THR A 76 -7.91 9.04 -6.02
C THR A 76 -8.80 9.66 -4.95
N HIS A 77 -8.60 9.29 -3.68
CA HIS A 77 -9.45 9.76 -2.58
C HIS A 77 -8.75 9.77 -1.22
N ARG A 78 -9.35 10.49 -0.25
CA ARG A 78 -8.84 10.63 1.13
C ARG A 78 -8.69 9.31 1.88
N GLY A 79 -9.43 8.26 1.52
CA GLY A 79 -9.30 6.94 2.14
C GLY A 79 -7.91 6.31 1.99
N HIS A 80 -7.09 6.80 1.06
CA HIS A 80 -5.70 6.38 0.87
C HIS A 80 -4.69 7.23 1.65
N CYS A 81 -5.11 8.30 2.32
CA CYS A 81 -4.23 9.13 3.12
C CYS A 81 -4.15 8.66 4.57
N GLU A 82 -3.07 9.03 5.27
CA GLU A 82 -2.92 8.66 6.68
C GLU A 82 -3.92 9.40 7.58
N ARG A 83 -4.08 8.90 8.80
CA ARG A 83 -4.95 9.53 9.79
C ARG A 83 -4.41 10.93 10.14
N GLY A 84 -5.24 11.94 9.92
CA GLY A 84 -4.87 13.35 10.14
C GLY A 84 -4.47 14.09 8.86
N GLU A 85 -4.43 13.39 7.73
CA GLU A 85 -4.20 13.98 6.43
C GLU A 85 -5.51 14.32 5.69
N GLY A 86 -5.38 15.28 4.78
CA GLY A 86 -6.37 15.61 3.77
C GLY A 86 -5.81 15.33 2.37
N THR A 87 -6.67 15.53 1.36
CA THR A 87 -6.30 15.48 -0.05
C THR A 87 -6.16 16.89 -0.59
N ALA A 88 -5.08 17.16 -1.31
CA ALA A 88 -4.94 18.37 -2.13
C ALA A 88 -4.82 17.98 -3.60
N PRO A 89 -5.43 18.75 -4.52
CA PRO A 89 -5.32 18.49 -5.94
C PRO A 89 -3.85 18.63 -6.40
N GLU A 90 -3.38 17.67 -7.16
CA GLU A 90 -2.04 17.66 -7.72
C GLU A 90 -2.10 17.79 -9.23
N HIS A 91 -1.36 18.78 -9.75
CA HIS A 91 -1.22 19.00 -11.19
C HIS A 91 0.20 18.67 -11.60
N LEU A 92 0.36 17.78 -12.57
CA LEU A 92 1.65 17.30 -13.05
C LEU A 92 1.78 17.54 -14.56
N PRO A 93 3.00 17.79 -15.06
CA PRO A 93 3.24 17.85 -16.49
C PRO A 93 3.11 16.45 -17.10
N THR A 94 2.46 16.40 -18.26
CA THR A 94 2.24 15.23 -19.11
C THR A 94 2.76 15.52 -20.52
N ARG A 95 2.60 14.58 -21.46
CA ARG A 95 3.09 14.75 -22.84
C ARG A 95 2.43 15.93 -23.56
N ASP A 96 1.15 16.16 -23.32
CA ASP A 96 0.29 17.11 -24.02
C ASP A 96 -0.08 18.34 -23.20
N GLU A 97 -0.17 18.22 -21.86
CA GLU A 97 -0.53 19.33 -20.97
C GLU A 97 0.53 19.53 -19.87
N ALA A 98 0.98 20.78 -19.70
CA ALA A 98 2.00 21.13 -18.70
C ALA A 98 1.43 21.17 -17.27
N SER A 99 0.13 21.39 -17.13
CA SER A 99 -0.57 21.43 -15.84
C SER A 99 -1.82 20.53 -15.85
N CYS A 100 -1.64 19.23 -15.99
CA CYS A 100 -2.72 18.25 -16.00
C CYS A 100 -3.15 17.88 -14.58
N PHE A 101 -4.46 17.85 -14.28
CA PHE A 101 -4.96 17.27 -13.04
C PHE A 101 -4.90 15.74 -13.10
N VAL A 102 -3.99 15.16 -12.33
CA VAL A 102 -3.76 13.69 -12.32
C VAL A 102 -4.44 13.01 -11.12
N GLY A 103 -4.72 13.76 -10.06
CA GLY A 103 -5.38 13.24 -8.87
C GLY A 103 -5.04 14.06 -7.63
N TYR A 104 -4.99 13.41 -6.48
CA TYR A 104 -4.71 14.07 -5.20
C TYR A 104 -3.39 13.63 -4.60
N ARG A 105 -2.69 14.55 -3.94
CA ARG A 105 -1.66 14.21 -2.98
C ARG A 105 -2.24 14.21 -1.57
N CYS A 106 -1.67 13.40 -0.70
CA CYS A 106 -1.95 13.47 0.73
C CYS A 106 -1.11 14.58 1.35
N GLU A 107 -1.75 15.41 2.17
CA GLU A 107 -1.08 16.46 2.92
C GLU A 107 -1.56 16.47 4.36
N ARG A 108 -0.61 16.64 5.30
CA ARG A 108 -0.96 16.85 6.70
C ARG A 108 -1.78 18.13 6.80
N ARG A 109 -2.98 18.02 7.35
CA ARG A 109 -3.73 19.20 7.79
C ARG A 109 -2.94 19.79 8.95
N MET A 110 -2.13 20.81 8.69
CA MET A 110 -1.46 21.55 9.76
C MET A 110 -2.53 22.07 10.72
N ARG A 111 -2.61 21.44 11.89
CA ARG A 111 -3.51 21.82 12.97
C ARG A 111 -2.94 23.05 13.68
N PHE A 112 -2.93 24.18 13.00
CA PHE A 112 -2.78 25.50 13.62
C PHE A 112 -3.66 26.51 12.89
N PRO A 113 -4.92 26.72 13.33
CA PRO A 113 -5.68 27.90 12.94
C PRO A 113 -5.14 29.09 13.73
N GLY A 114 -3.95 29.56 13.38
CA GLY A 114 -3.38 30.79 13.93
C GLY A 114 -4.04 32.00 13.27
N ARG A 115 -5.08 32.54 13.91
CA ARG A 115 -5.46 33.94 13.74
C ARG A 115 -4.50 34.77 14.60
N PHE A 116 -3.82 35.73 13.98
CA PHE A 116 -3.16 36.84 14.68
C PHE A 116 -4.19 37.89 15.08
#